data_AF-A0A2N0WEZ0-F1
#
_entry.id   AF-A0A2N0WEZ0-F1
#
_cell.length_a   1.000
_cell.length_b   1.000
_cell.length_c   1.000
_cell.angle_alpha   90.00
_cell.angle_beta   90.00
_cell.angle_gamma   90.00
#
_symmetry.space_group_name_H-M   'P 1'
#
loop_
_entity.id
_entity.type
_entity.pdbx_description
1 polymer ?
#
loop_
_entity_poly.entity_id
_entity_poly.type
_entity_poly.pdbx_seq_one_letter_code
_entity_poly.pdbx_strand_id
1 'polypeptide(L)' 'MSKNLINHKQCQNCGARVKHYYSYCGRCGNNDVVNWKLTGYFWLIAGAIFLIAMYFATKNFCSHAFFTQVEFCKYF' A
#
# COMPACT_ATOMS: atom_id res chain seq x y z
N MET A 1 19.99 -8.67 0.66
CA MET A 1 19.22 -8.78 -0.60
C MET A 1 17.76 -8.46 -0.28
N SER A 2 17.27 -7.28 -0.70
CA SER A 2 15.98 -6.72 -0.27
C SER A 2 14.79 -7.62 -0.67
N LYS A 3 13.94 -7.98 0.30
CA LYS A 3 12.83 -8.95 0.19
C LYS A 3 11.46 -8.27 -0.07
N ASN A 4 11.43 -7.03 -0.58
CA ASN A 4 10.19 -6.25 -0.70
C ASN A 4 9.56 -6.31 -2.09
N LEU A 5 9.61 -7.47 -2.76
CA LEU A 5 9.02 -7.62 -4.08
C LEU A 5 7.80 -8.51 -3.97
N ILE A 6 6.65 -7.86 -4.10
CA ILE A 6 5.30 -8.41 -4.27
C ILE A 6 5.21 -9.46 -5.41
N ASN A 7 6.21 -9.47 -6.29
CA ASN A 7 6.23 -10.27 -7.50
C ASN A 7 6.88 -11.64 -7.27
N HIS A 8 6.29 -12.68 -7.86
CA HIS A 8 6.87 -14.01 -7.92
C HIS A 8 8.17 -13.98 -8.74
N LYS A 9 9.26 -14.53 -8.17
CA LYS A 9 10.55 -14.65 -8.88
C LYS A 9 10.51 -15.64 -10.04
N GLN A 10 9.53 -16.55 -10.03
CA GLN A 10 9.28 -17.56 -11.04
C GLN A 10 7.81 -17.51 -11.42
N CYS A 11 7.52 -17.67 -12.71
CA CYS A 11 6.17 -17.77 -13.20
C CYS A 11 5.53 -19.08 -12.72
N GLN A 12 4.34 -19.00 -12.13
CA GLN A 12 3.64 -20.20 -11.63
C GLN A 12 3.23 -21.16 -12.76
N ASN A 13 2.95 -20.63 -13.97
CA ASN A 13 2.49 -21.46 -15.09
C ASN A 13 3.63 -22.20 -15.80
N CYS A 14 4.78 -21.55 -16.00
CA CYS A 14 5.85 -22.09 -16.86
C CYS A 14 7.20 -22.21 -16.16
N GLY A 15 7.30 -21.91 -14.86
CA GLY A 15 8.55 -21.99 -14.07
C GLY A 15 9.64 -20.99 -14.49
N ALA A 16 9.41 -20.22 -15.55
CA ALA A 16 10.37 -19.27 -16.09
C ALA A 16 10.68 -18.16 -15.08
N ARG A 17 11.93 -17.75 -14.99
CA ARG A 17 12.34 -16.66 -14.10
C ARG A 17 11.74 -15.35 -14.60
N VAL A 18 10.98 -14.68 -13.72
CA VAL A 18 10.37 -13.37 -13.99
C VAL A 18 11.25 -12.32 -13.34
N LYS A 19 11.68 -11.30 -14.10
CA LYS A 19 12.42 -10.19 -13.49
C LYS A 19 11.46 -9.40 -12.62
N HIS A 20 11.96 -8.94 -11.48
CA HIS A 20 11.18 -8.35 -10.40
C HIS A 20 10.31 -7.13 -10.78
N TYR A 21 10.59 -6.47 -11.90
CA TYR A 21 9.85 -5.30 -12.38
C TYR A 21 8.79 -5.64 -13.44
N TYR A 22 8.74 -6.88 -13.93
CA TYR A 22 7.71 -7.29 -14.90
C TYR A 22 6.46 -7.80 -14.18
N SER A 23 5.33 -7.23 -14.58
CA SER A 23 3.98 -7.66 -14.20
C SER A 23 3.42 -8.77 -15.10
N TYR A 24 4.25 -9.32 -16.00
CA TYR A 24 3.88 -10.45 -16.84
C TYR A 24 5.10 -11.34 -17.15
N CYS A 25 4.85 -12.59 -17.53
CA CYS A 25 5.87 -13.52 -17.97
C CYS A 25 6.01 -13.49 -19.49
N GLY A 26 7.11 -12.93 -20.00
CA GLY A 26 7.36 -12.87 -21.46
C GLY A 26 7.54 -14.23 -22.17
N ARG A 27 7.67 -15.34 -21.43
CA ARG A 27 7.84 -16.69 -22.03
C ARG A 27 6.53 -17.41 -22.29
N CYS A 28 5.56 -17.29 -21.38
CA CYS A 28 4.27 -17.97 -21.48
C CYS A 28 3.07 -17.00 -21.51
N GLY A 29 3.32 -15.69 -21.54
CA GLY A 29 2.27 -14.66 -21.59
C GLY A 29 1.45 -14.52 -20.30
N ASN A 30 1.82 -15.21 -19.21
CA ASN A 30 1.05 -15.18 -17.98
C ASN A 30 1.19 -13.83 -17.26
N ASN A 31 0.06 -13.19 -16.94
CA ASN A 31 0.02 -11.92 -16.22
C ASN A 31 -0.05 -12.10 -14.69
N ASP A 32 -0.32 -13.32 -14.21
CA ASP A 32 -0.41 -13.64 -12.78
C ASP A 32 0.97 -13.90 -12.17
N VAL A 33 1.89 -12.96 -12.33
CA VAL A 33 3.23 -12.99 -11.70
C VAL A 33 3.32 -12.06 -10.48
N VAL A 34 2.30 -11.22 -10.26
CA VAL A 34 2.18 -10.30 -9.13
C VAL A 34 1.28 -10.93 -8.07
N ASN A 35 1.71 -10.94 -6.79
CA ASN A 35 0.83 -11.36 -5.71
C ASN A 35 -0.10 -10.21 -5.31
N TRP A 36 -1.21 -10.06 -6.05
CA TRP A 36 -2.22 -9.04 -5.79
C TRP A 36 -2.84 -9.13 -4.39
N LYS A 37 -2.92 -10.34 -3.82
CA LYS A 37 -3.44 -10.55 -2.46
C LYS A 37 -2.51 -9.92 -1.42
N LEU A 38 -1.20 -10.12 -1.55
CA LEU A 38 -0.21 -9.50 -0.67
C LEU A 38 -0.13 -7.98 -0.89
N THR A 39 -0.20 -7.53 -2.14
CA THR A 39 -0.26 -6.09 -2.49
C THR A 39 -1.42 -5.40 -1.80
N GLY A 40 -2.62 -5.98 -1.93
CA GLY A 40 -3.83 -5.43 -1.34
C GLY A 40 -3.72 -5.35 0.18
N TYR A 41 -3.19 -6.41 0.82
CA TYR A 41 -3.00 -6.42 2.27
C TYR A 41 -2.02 -5.33 2.74
N PHE A 42 -0.92 -5.13 2.01
CA PHE A 42 0.03 -4.06 2.31
C PHE A 42 -0.62 -2.67 2.20
N TRP A 43 -1.36 -2.42 1.12
CA TRP A 43 -2.06 -1.15 0.91
C TRP A 43 -3.15 -0.89 1.94
N LEU A 44 -3.89 -1.93 2.35
CA LEU A 44 -4.89 -1.81 3.41
C LEU A 44 -4.26 -1.43 4.75
N ILE A 45 -3.16 -2.09 5.13
CA ILE A 45 -2.44 -1.75 6.37
C ILE A 45 -1.88 -0.33 6.30
N ALA A 46 -1.23 0.03 5.19
CA ALA A 46 -0.67 1.37 5.00
C ALA A 46 -1.77 2.44 5.06
N GLY A 47 -2.92 2.20 4.41
CA GLY A 47 -4.07 3.10 4.45
C GLY A 47 -4.66 3.26 5.85
N ALA A 48 -4.79 2.17 6.61
CA ALA A 48 -5.28 2.23 7.99
C ALA A 48 -4.33 3.06 8.89
N ILE A 49 -3.02 2.83 8.79
CA ILE A 49 -2.02 3.61 9.54
C ILE A 49 -2.08 5.09 9.15
N PHE A 50 -2.22 5.39 7.86
CA PHE A 50 -2.32 6.76 7.38
C PHE A 50 -3.56 7.48 7.92
N LEU A 51 -4.73 6.82 7.92
CA LEU A 51 -5.97 7.38 8.50
C LEU A 51 -5.83 7.62 10.01
N ILE A 52 -5.23 6.69 10.75
CA ILE A 52 -4.96 6.86 12.18
C ILE A 52 -4.02 8.05 12.42
N ALA A 53 -2.94 8.17 11.64
CA ALA A 53 -2.01 9.28 11.74
C ALA A 53 -2.68 10.63 11.44
N MET A 54 -3.51 10.69 10.39
CA MET A 54 -4.31 11.88 10.07
C MET A 54 -5.28 12.23 11.20
N TYR A 55 -5.94 11.24 11.81
CA TYR A 55 -6.83 11.45 12.94
C TYR A 55 -6.09 12.10 14.12
N PHE A 56 -4.93 11.55 14.52
CA PHE A 56 -4.12 12.11 15.59
C PHE A 56 -3.57 13.49 15.26
N ALA A 57 -3.12 13.71 14.02
CA ALA A 57 -2.70 15.02 13.57
C ALA A 57 -3.84 16.03 13.69
N THR A 58 -5.03 15.69 13.20
CA THR A 58 -6.21 16.57 13.25
C THR A 58 -6.62 16.88 14.69
N LYS A 59 -6.61 15.88 15.59
CA LYS A 59 -6.84 16.09 17.03
C LYS A 59 -5.82 17.06 17.65
N ASN A 60 -4.54 16.88 17.35
CA ASN A 60 -3.49 17.74 17.87
C ASN A 60 -3.61 19.17 17.32
N PHE A 61 -3.91 19.32 16.02
CA PHE A 61 -4.18 20.61 15.38
C PHE A 61 -5.38 21.33 16.01
N CYS A 62 -6.51 20.64 16.21
CA CYS A 62 -7.71 21.23 16.83
C CYS A 62 -7.55 21.54 18.32
N SER A 63 -6.53 20.98 19.00
CA SER A 63 -6.21 21.32 20.39
C SER A 63 -5.49 22.68 20.53
N HIS A 64 -4.95 23.22 19.43
CA HIS A 64 -4.34 24.55 19.44
C HIS A 64 -5.40 25.65 19.29
N ALA A 65 -5.40 26.61 20.23
CA ALA A 65 -6.37 27.70 20.30
C ALA A 65 -6.48 28.57 19.03
N PHE A 66 -5.48 28.54 18.14
CA PHE A 66 -5.50 29.28 16.88
C PHE A 66 -6.40 28.62 15.81
N PHE A 67 -6.58 27.29 15.88
CA PHE A 67 -7.27 26.50 14.86
C PHE A 67 -8.62 25.93 15.33
N THR A 68 -9.06 26.21 16.55
CA THR A 68 -10.39 25.80 17.05
C THR A 68 -11.57 26.41 16.26
N GLN A 69 -11.29 27.45 15.47
CA GLN A 69 -12.25 28.18 14.65
C GLN A 69 -12.57 27.56 13.28
N VAL A 70 -11.84 26.50 12.84
CA VAL A 70 -12.19 25.79 11.59
C VAL A 70 -13.36 24.82 11.82
N GLU A 71 -14.35 24.82 10.91
CA GLU A 71 -15.59 24.06 11.08
C GLU A 71 -15.40 22.55 11.26
N PHE A 72 -14.38 21.96 10.65
CA PHE A 72 -14.12 20.53 10.80
C PHE A 72 -13.65 20.15 12.22
N CYS A 73 -13.06 21.09 12.97
CA CYS A 73 -12.70 20.86 14.38
C CYS A 73 -13.93 20.75 15.29
N LYS A 74 -15.15 21.12 14.84
CA LYS A 74 -16.38 20.87 15.62
C LYS A 74 -16.71 19.37 15.75
N TYR A 75 -16.16 18.54 14.87
CA TYR A 75 -16.39 17.09 14.84
C TYR A 75 -15.26 16.29 15.52
N PHE A 76 -14.22 16.95 16.04
CA PHE A 76 -13.05 16.34 16.66
C PHE A 76 -12.83 16.88 18.07
#